data_AF-A0A918NSF5-F1
#
_entry.id   AF-A0A918NSF5-F1
#
_cell.length_a   1.000
_cell.length_b   1.000
_cell.length_c   1.000
_cell.angle_alpha   90.00
_cell.angle_beta   90.00
_cell.angle_gamma   90.00
#
_symmetry.space_group_name_H-M   'P 1'
#
loop_
_entity.id
_entity.type
_entity.pdbx_description
1 polymer ?
#
loop_
_entity_poly.entity_id
_entity_poly.type
_entity_poly.pdbx_seq_one_letter_code
_entity_poly.pdbx_strand_id
1 'polypeptide(L)'
;MSSASVSPHGFEAVRGRGYRPEQVDAYAARISGARDAAWERAARLTVLAREMETEAQRLGEVVAGLVPQTYDTLGERARRLLALGEEEAGAVTERARQEARTLVEEAEAAAGLLRADARKAADAVREDASERAAQRLLAARAEADGMRIDARREVKESRGEALAVLREARRRGEALLAEQEKEQAAREERACREAAEREAALDARFEELAERAGAGLVEAERALAEAREATRHLQEDAEARAAELLAEAHVCEDRLARETERVLREHGEEWDCVRAHMDHVRSSLTALTGRAAAE
;
A
#
# COMPACT_ATOMS: atom_id res chain seq x y z
N MET A 1 -38.41 -11.47 22.57
CA MET A 1 -38.89 -12.61 21.77
C MET A 1 -40.40 -12.61 21.83
N SER A 2 -41.08 -11.90 20.92
CA SER A 2 -42.56 -11.88 20.89
C SER A 2 -43.05 -13.19 20.31
N SER A 3 -43.69 -14.00 21.14
CA SER A 3 -44.54 -15.11 20.73
C SER A 3 -45.59 -14.58 19.77
N ALA A 4 -45.40 -14.77 18.47
CA ALA A 4 -46.46 -14.57 17.50
C ALA A 4 -47.61 -15.48 17.93
N SER A 5 -48.79 -14.89 18.15
CA SER A 5 -50.02 -15.64 18.41
C SER A 5 -50.25 -16.57 17.23
N VAL A 6 -49.91 -17.84 17.40
CA VAL A 6 -50.18 -18.86 16.39
C VAL A 6 -51.69 -18.99 16.32
N SER A 7 -52.25 -18.75 15.13
CA SER A 7 -53.68 -18.96 14.90
C SER A 7 -54.07 -20.37 15.36
N PRO A 8 -55.24 -20.56 15.99
CA PRO A 8 -55.74 -21.90 16.34
C PRO A 8 -55.93 -22.81 15.11
N HIS A 9 -55.87 -22.24 13.91
CA HIS A 9 -55.95 -22.95 12.63
C HIS A 9 -54.59 -23.17 11.96
N GLY A 10 -53.48 -22.90 12.67
CA GLY A 10 -52.12 -23.20 12.20
C GLY A 10 -51.55 -22.20 11.18
N PHE A 11 -52.18 -21.03 11.01
CA PHE A 11 -51.63 -19.97 10.17
C PHE A 11 -50.47 -19.25 10.86
N GLU A 12 -49.33 -19.16 10.19
CA GLU A 12 -48.16 -18.41 10.67
C GLU A 12 -48.32 -16.91 10.41
N ALA A 13 -48.11 -16.10 11.45
CA ALA A 13 -48.11 -14.66 11.33
C ALA A 13 -46.75 -14.17 10.82
N VAL A 14 -46.71 -13.68 9.58
CA VAL A 14 -45.51 -13.10 8.96
C VAL A 14 -45.44 -11.60 9.26
N ARG A 15 -44.27 -11.08 9.66
CA ARG A 15 -44.03 -9.64 9.82
C ARG A 15 -44.12 -8.95 8.45
N GLY A 16 -45.15 -8.12 8.24
CA GLY A 16 -45.31 -7.33 7.01
C GLY A 16 -46.77 -7.19 6.54
N ARG A 17 -46.97 -7.07 5.21
CA ARG A 17 -48.30 -6.95 4.56
C ARG A 17 -49.04 -8.29 4.46
N GLY A 18 -49.32 -8.90 5.60
CA GLY A 18 -50.21 -10.08 5.71
C GLY A 18 -51.69 -9.70 5.76
N TYR A 19 -52.58 -10.68 5.55
CA TYR A 19 -53.99 -10.51 5.92
C TYR A 19 -54.11 -10.29 7.43
N ARG A 20 -55.13 -9.53 7.86
CA ARG A 20 -55.34 -9.29 9.30
C ARG A 20 -55.64 -10.64 9.97
N PRO A 21 -54.79 -11.11 10.92
CA PRO A 21 -54.94 -12.43 11.52
C PRO A 21 -56.34 -12.66 12.10
N GLU A 22 -56.90 -11.66 12.79
CA GLU A 22 -58.26 -11.71 13.35
C GLU A 22 -59.35 -11.95 12.29
N GLN A 23 -59.19 -11.38 11.08
CA GLN A 23 -60.15 -11.59 9.99
C GLN A 23 -60.02 -12.99 9.40
N VAL A 24 -58.79 -13.50 9.28
CA VAL A 24 -58.52 -14.87 8.81
C VAL A 24 -59.07 -15.88 9.80
N ASP A 25 -58.83 -15.68 11.09
CA ASP A 25 -59.31 -16.55 12.15
C ASP A 25 -60.84 -16.54 12.25
N ALA A 26 -61.49 -15.37 12.19
CA ALA A 26 -62.95 -15.27 12.16
C ALA A 26 -63.54 -15.99 10.94
N TYR A 27 -62.91 -15.86 9.78
CA TYR A 27 -63.36 -16.52 8.56
C TYR A 27 -63.16 -18.04 8.61
N ALA A 28 -62.00 -18.50 9.11
CA ALA A 28 -61.68 -19.92 9.28
C ALA A 28 -62.59 -20.59 10.31
N ALA A 29 -62.89 -19.91 11.42
CA ALA A 29 -63.85 -20.37 12.42
C ALA A 29 -65.26 -20.51 11.83
N ARG A 30 -65.71 -19.52 11.04
CA ARG A 30 -67.03 -19.57 10.37
C ARG A 30 -67.14 -20.76 9.41
N ILE A 31 -66.12 -21.01 8.58
CA ILE A 31 -66.12 -22.13 7.65
C ILE A 31 -66.03 -23.47 8.39
N SER A 32 -65.18 -23.56 9.41
CA SER A 32 -65.05 -24.78 10.22
C SER A 32 -66.35 -25.11 10.94
N GLY A 33 -67.02 -24.11 11.52
CA GLY A 33 -68.34 -24.29 12.13
C GLY A 33 -69.41 -24.71 11.13
N ALA A 34 -69.42 -24.14 9.91
CA ALA A 34 -70.35 -24.57 8.87
C ALA A 34 -70.10 -26.01 8.41
N ARG A 35 -68.83 -26.43 8.30
CA ARG A 35 -68.42 -27.81 8.02
C ARG A 35 -68.93 -28.74 9.13
N ASP A 36 -68.63 -28.43 10.39
CA ASP A 36 -68.97 -29.29 11.52
C ASP A 36 -70.50 -29.44 11.66
N ALA A 37 -71.26 -28.35 11.48
CA ALA A 37 -72.72 -28.40 11.45
C ALA A 37 -73.28 -29.21 10.26
N ALA A 38 -72.62 -29.19 9.09
CA ALA A 38 -72.99 -30.05 7.97
C ALA A 38 -72.70 -31.53 8.27
N TRP A 39 -71.56 -31.83 8.89
CA TRP A 39 -71.19 -33.17 9.32
C TRP A 39 -72.13 -33.74 10.38
N GLU A 40 -72.50 -32.94 11.39
CA GLU A 40 -73.49 -33.36 12.38
C GLU A 40 -74.85 -33.66 11.76
N ARG A 41 -75.32 -32.82 10.83
CA ARG A 41 -76.59 -33.06 10.13
C ARG A 41 -76.53 -34.33 9.29
N ALA A 42 -75.43 -34.57 8.58
CA ALA A 42 -75.23 -35.80 7.84
C ALA A 42 -75.27 -37.02 8.77
N ALA A 43 -74.58 -36.97 9.91
CA ALA A 43 -74.59 -38.05 10.90
C ALA A 43 -76.00 -38.31 11.45
N ARG A 44 -76.77 -37.27 11.82
CA ARG A 44 -78.16 -37.41 12.29
C ARG A 44 -79.06 -38.04 11.24
N LEU A 45 -78.94 -37.60 9.98
CA LEU A 45 -79.72 -38.16 8.88
C LEU A 45 -79.35 -39.61 8.59
N THR A 46 -78.07 -39.98 8.69
CA THR A 46 -77.64 -41.38 8.54
C THR A 46 -78.19 -42.28 9.64
N VAL A 47 -78.25 -41.80 10.89
CA VAL A 47 -78.88 -42.55 11.99
C VAL A 47 -80.38 -42.71 11.74
N LEU A 48 -81.08 -41.63 11.41
CA LEU A 48 -82.52 -41.68 11.10
C LEU A 48 -82.82 -42.65 9.94
N ALA A 49 -82.01 -42.62 8.88
CA ALA A 49 -82.17 -43.53 7.75
C ALA A 49 -82.05 -45.01 8.18
N ARG A 50 -81.08 -45.33 9.05
CA ARG A 50 -80.91 -46.68 9.62
C ARG A 50 -82.07 -47.07 10.54
N GLU A 51 -82.57 -46.16 11.37
CA GLU A 51 -83.74 -46.40 12.22
C GLU A 51 -84.97 -46.71 11.37
N MET A 52 -85.21 -45.92 10.32
CA MET A 52 -86.31 -46.17 9.37
C MET A 52 -86.16 -47.50 8.63
N GLU A 53 -84.95 -47.86 8.22
CA GLU A 53 -84.68 -49.14 7.56
C GLU A 53 -84.93 -50.33 8.50
N THR A 54 -84.53 -50.22 9.76
CA THR A 54 -84.76 -51.24 10.80
C THR A 54 -86.25 -51.40 11.10
N GLU A 55 -86.99 -50.29 11.24
CA GLU A 55 -88.44 -50.35 11.47
C GLU A 55 -89.18 -50.90 10.25
N ALA A 56 -88.76 -50.57 9.02
CA ALA A 56 -89.30 -51.16 7.82
C ALA A 56 -89.08 -52.68 7.75
N GLN A 57 -87.89 -53.16 8.14
CA GLN A 57 -87.60 -54.60 8.25
C GLN A 57 -88.49 -55.27 9.29
N ARG A 58 -88.61 -54.70 10.50
CA ARG A 58 -89.48 -55.20 11.56
C ARG A 58 -90.93 -55.28 11.11
N LEU A 59 -91.45 -54.23 10.48
CA LEU A 59 -92.81 -54.24 9.92
C LEU A 59 -92.96 -55.33 8.85
N GLY A 60 -91.95 -55.53 8.01
CA GLY A 60 -91.89 -56.63 7.04
C GLY A 60 -91.96 -58.01 7.68
N GLU A 61 -91.22 -58.25 8.76
CA GLU A 61 -91.25 -59.50 9.53
C GLU A 61 -92.61 -59.74 10.19
N VAL A 62 -93.21 -58.69 10.77
CA VAL A 62 -94.57 -58.74 11.35
C VAL A 62 -95.57 -59.16 10.28
N VAL A 63 -95.50 -58.55 9.09
CA VAL A 63 -96.39 -58.89 7.97
C VAL A 63 -96.13 -60.32 7.46
N ALA A 64 -94.88 -60.76 7.37
CA ALA A 64 -94.52 -62.11 6.94
C ALA A 64 -94.98 -63.20 7.92
N GLY A 65 -95.08 -62.89 9.21
CA GLY A 65 -95.57 -63.78 10.25
C GLY A 65 -97.11 -63.92 10.30
N LEU A 66 -97.85 -63.08 9.59
CA LEU A 66 -99.30 -63.23 9.46
C LEU A 66 -99.62 -64.42 8.54
N VAL A 67 -100.49 -65.33 8.99
CA VAL A 67 -100.99 -66.41 8.13
C VAL A 67 -101.63 -65.76 6.89
N PRO A 68 -101.28 -66.20 5.66
CA PRO A 68 -101.91 -65.69 4.44
C PRO A 68 -103.43 -65.86 4.57
N GLN A 69 -104.14 -64.77 4.80
CA GLN A 69 -105.58 -64.74 4.77
C GLN A 69 -105.97 -64.87 3.30
N THR A 70 -106.32 -66.08 2.86
CA THR A 70 -106.67 -66.33 1.45
C THR A 70 -108.05 -65.79 1.10
N TYR A 71 -108.84 -65.37 2.10
CA TYR A 71 -110.16 -64.75 1.96
C TYR A 71 -111.12 -65.50 1.00
N ASP A 72 -110.88 -66.81 0.79
CA ASP A 72 -111.59 -67.63 -0.19
C ASP A 72 -113.10 -67.73 0.12
N THR A 73 -113.47 -67.54 1.39
CA THR A 73 -114.84 -67.55 1.92
C THR A 73 -115.60 -66.24 1.70
N LEU A 74 -114.95 -65.18 1.21
CA LEU A 74 -115.60 -63.92 0.88
C LEU A 74 -116.55 -64.08 -0.32
N GLY A 75 -117.69 -63.38 -0.29
CA GLY A 75 -118.56 -63.25 -1.45
C GLY A 75 -117.82 -62.58 -2.63
N GLU A 76 -118.26 -62.85 -3.86
CA GLU A 76 -117.63 -62.37 -5.10
C GLU A 76 -117.38 -60.84 -5.11
N ARG A 77 -118.30 -60.05 -4.53
CA ARG A 77 -118.17 -58.59 -4.40
C ARG A 77 -117.04 -58.18 -3.45
N ALA A 78 -116.79 -58.93 -2.39
CA ALA A 78 -115.74 -58.65 -1.42
C ALA A 78 -114.36 -59.08 -1.95
N ARG A 79 -114.26 -60.18 -2.72
CA ARG A 79 -113.03 -60.53 -3.44
C ARG A 79 -112.62 -59.48 -4.49
N ARG A 80 -113.58 -58.91 -5.22
CA ARG A 80 -113.33 -57.79 -6.15
C ARG A 80 -112.77 -56.54 -5.42
N LEU A 81 -113.30 -56.23 -4.24
CA LEU A 81 -112.79 -55.11 -3.43
C LEU A 81 -111.37 -55.37 -2.91
N LEU A 82 -111.07 -56.61 -2.51
CA LEU A 82 -109.73 -57.00 -2.07
C LEU A 82 -108.71 -56.87 -3.21
N ALA A 83 -109.02 -57.42 -4.40
CA ALA A 83 -108.13 -57.31 -5.57
C ALA A 83 -107.86 -55.84 -5.94
N LEU A 84 -108.88 -55.00 -5.92
CA LEU A 84 -108.72 -53.55 -6.15
C LEU A 84 -107.84 -52.89 -5.08
N GLY A 85 -107.96 -53.33 -3.82
CA GLY A 85 -107.12 -52.85 -2.72
C GLY A 85 -105.65 -53.26 -2.87
N GLU A 86 -105.37 -54.47 -3.34
CA GLU A 86 -104.01 -54.96 -3.61
C GLU A 86 -103.38 -54.24 -4.82
N GLU A 87 -104.17 -54.01 -5.88
CA GLU A 87 -103.76 -53.20 -7.02
C GLU A 87 -103.40 -51.76 -6.61
N GLU A 88 -104.25 -51.13 -5.80
CA GLU A 88 -103.97 -49.78 -5.29
C GLU A 88 -102.77 -49.75 -4.34
N ALA A 89 -102.61 -50.74 -3.45
CA ALA A 89 -101.44 -50.84 -2.57
C ALA A 89 -100.14 -51.01 -3.36
N GLY A 90 -100.15 -51.84 -4.40
CA GLY A 90 -99.05 -51.99 -5.35
C GLY A 90 -98.74 -50.67 -6.07
N ALA A 91 -99.78 -50.00 -6.58
CA ALA A 91 -99.63 -48.73 -7.29
C ALA A 91 -99.12 -47.60 -6.39
N VAL A 92 -99.50 -47.57 -5.11
CA VAL A 92 -98.98 -46.61 -4.11
C VAL A 92 -97.53 -46.90 -3.79
N THR A 93 -97.16 -48.18 -3.60
CA THR A 93 -95.77 -48.58 -3.29
C THR A 93 -94.84 -48.25 -4.45
N GLU A 94 -95.26 -48.52 -5.69
CA GLU A 94 -94.45 -48.22 -6.86
C GLU A 94 -94.30 -46.71 -7.08
N ARG A 95 -95.37 -45.93 -6.89
CA ARG A 95 -95.30 -44.45 -6.89
C ARG A 95 -94.32 -43.93 -5.83
N ALA A 96 -94.42 -44.42 -4.59
CA ALA A 96 -93.50 -44.03 -3.51
C ALA A 96 -92.03 -44.37 -3.82
N ARG A 97 -91.77 -45.54 -4.45
CA ARG A 97 -90.41 -45.91 -4.89
C ARG A 97 -89.88 -45.01 -6.00
N GLN A 98 -90.73 -44.64 -6.95
CA GLN A 98 -90.35 -43.72 -8.02
C GLN A 98 -90.04 -42.33 -7.47
N GLU A 99 -90.89 -41.80 -6.61
CA GLU A 99 -90.67 -40.51 -5.93
C GLU A 99 -89.37 -40.51 -5.09
N ALA A 100 -89.11 -41.58 -4.35
CA ALA A 100 -87.86 -41.72 -3.58
C ALA A 100 -86.62 -41.74 -4.49
N ARG A 101 -86.66 -42.42 -5.63
CA ARG A 101 -85.56 -42.44 -6.62
C ARG A 101 -85.33 -41.04 -7.20
N THR A 102 -86.39 -40.35 -7.62
CA THR A 102 -86.30 -38.99 -8.14
C THR A 102 -85.69 -38.04 -7.12
N LEU A 103 -86.11 -38.13 -5.85
CA LEU A 103 -85.55 -37.29 -4.78
C LEU A 103 -84.05 -37.55 -4.54
N VAL A 104 -83.61 -38.82 -4.61
CA VAL A 104 -82.18 -39.16 -4.50
C VAL A 104 -81.40 -38.62 -5.69
N GLU A 105 -81.90 -38.80 -6.92
CA GLU A 105 -81.24 -38.28 -8.14
C GLU A 105 -81.11 -36.76 -8.12
N GLU A 106 -82.16 -36.04 -7.70
CA GLU A 106 -82.14 -34.59 -7.52
C GLU A 106 -81.12 -34.15 -6.46
N ALA A 107 -81.07 -34.86 -5.32
CA ALA A 107 -80.12 -34.57 -4.26
C ALA A 107 -78.66 -34.82 -4.71
N GLU A 108 -78.41 -35.90 -5.46
CA GLU A 108 -77.08 -36.20 -6.02
C GLU A 108 -76.65 -35.16 -7.06
N ALA A 109 -77.55 -34.73 -7.94
CA ALA A 109 -77.29 -33.67 -8.90
C ALA A 109 -76.96 -32.33 -8.21
N ALA A 110 -77.76 -31.93 -7.21
CA ALA A 110 -77.52 -30.73 -6.42
C ALA A 110 -76.18 -30.80 -5.66
N ALA A 111 -75.86 -31.94 -5.05
CA ALA A 111 -74.57 -32.16 -4.39
C ALA A 111 -73.39 -32.10 -5.39
N GLY A 112 -73.57 -32.63 -6.60
CA GLY A 112 -72.58 -32.55 -7.68
C GLY A 112 -72.27 -31.12 -8.08
N LEU A 113 -73.30 -30.31 -8.31
CA LEU A 113 -73.16 -28.88 -8.62
C LEU A 113 -72.45 -28.12 -7.50
N LEU A 114 -72.88 -28.33 -6.25
CA LEU A 114 -72.26 -27.67 -5.10
C LEU A 114 -70.77 -28.03 -4.95
N ARG A 115 -70.39 -29.29 -5.18
CA ARG A 115 -68.98 -29.72 -5.17
C ARG A 115 -68.19 -29.09 -6.31
N ALA A 116 -68.77 -28.98 -7.50
CA ALA A 116 -68.12 -28.36 -8.65
C ALA A 116 -67.87 -26.87 -8.41
N ASP A 117 -68.85 -26.14 -7.87
CA ASP A 117 -68.73 -24.72 -7.55
C ASP A 117 -67.75 -24.47 -6.42
N ALA A 118 -67.76 -25.31 -5.37
CA ALA A 118 -66.78 -25.26 -4.29
C ALA A 118 -65.34 -25.49 -4.81
N ARG A 119 -65.14 -26.42 -5.75
CA ARG A 119 -63.84 -26.65 -6.40
C ARG A 119 -63.39 -25.45 -7.21
N LYS A 120 -64.26 -24.90 -8.07
CA LYS A 120 -63.95 -23.69 -8.85
C LYS A 120 -63.56 -22.50 -7.96
N ALA A 121 -64.30 -22.29 -6.87
CA ALA A 121 -63.98 -21.23 -5.91
C ALA A 121 -62.63 -21.47 -5.22
N ALA A 122 -62.32 -22.70 -4.82
CA ALA A 122 -61.04 -23.05 -4.24
C ALA A 122 -59.89 -22.86 -5.25
N ASP A 123 -60.08 -23.23 -6.51
CA ASP A 123 -59.10 -23.06 -7.59
C ASP A 123 -58.80 -21.58 -7.83
N ALA A 124 -59.84 -20.75 -7.94
CA ALA A 124 -59.69 -19.30 -8.10
C ALA A 124 -58.92 -18.65 -6.94
N VAL A 125 -59.20 -19.07 -5.69
CA VAL A 125 -58.46 -18.58 -4.51
C VAL A 125 -56.99 -19.02 -4.56
N ARG A 126 -56.71 -20.26 -4.99
CA ARG A 126 -55.33 -20.75 -5.13
C ARG A 126 -54.57 -20.01 -6.22
N GLU A 127 -55.19 -19.76 -7.35
CA GLU A 127 -54.60 -19.00 -8.47
C GLU A 127 -54.27 -17.57 -8.05
N ASP A 128 -55.23 -16.82 -7.50
CA ASP A 128 -55.03 -15.45 -6.99
C ASP A 128 -53.99 -15.38 -5.86
N ALA A 129 -53.93 -16.39 -4.98
CA ALA A 129 -52.86 -16.49 -3.98
C ALA A 129 -51.48 -16.70 -4.62
N SER A 130 -51.40 -17.58 -5.64
CA SER A 130 -50.15 -17.88 -6.35
C SER A 130 -49.62 -16.68 -7.15
N GLU A 131 -50.51 -15.94 -7.83
CA GLU A 131 -50.16 -14.73 -8.56
C GLU A 131 -49.63 -13.65 -7.62
N ARG A 132 -50.31 -13.41 -6.50
CA ARG A 132 -49.84 -12.44 -5.49
C ARG A 132 -48.51 -12.85 -4.87
N ALA A 133 -48.28 -14.15 -4.65
CA ALA A 133 -46.99 -14.64 -4.19
C ALA A 133 -45.89 -14.40 -5.23
N ALA A 134 -46.15 -14.69 -6.51
CA ALA A 134 -45.22 -14.44 -7.61
C ALA A 134 -44.89 -12.95 -7.75
N GLN A 135 -45.90 -12.07 -7.71
CA GLN A 135 -45.72 -10.62 -7.76
C GLN A 135 -44.87 -10.10 -6.58
N ARG A 136 -45.12 -10.58 -5.36
CA ARG A 136 -44.30 -10.22 -4.19
C ARG A 136 -42.86 -10.68 -4.32
N LEU A 137 -42.63 -11.89 -4.83
CA LEU A 137 -41.27 -12.40 -5.06
C LEU A 137 -40.53 -11.59 -6.13
N LEU A 138 -41.21 -11.20 -7.20
CA LEU A 138 -40.64 -10.32 -8.23
C LEU A 138 -40.28 -8.95 -7.66
N ALA A 139 -41.18 -8.34 -6.87
CA ALA A 139 -40.92 -7.06 -6.21
C ALA A 139 -39.73 -7.14 -5.24
N ALA A 140 -39.66 -8.18 -4.41
CA ALA A 140 -38.56 -8.40 -3.48
C ALA A 140 -37.22 -8.61 -4.19
N ARG A 141 -37.21 -9.31 -5.34
CA ARG A 141 -36.01 -9.48 -6.17
C ARG A 141 -35.56 -8.15 -6.78
N ALA A 142 -36.49 -7.36 -7.31
CA ALA A 142 -36.19 -6.05 -7.89
C ALA A 142 -35.63 -5.09 -6.82
N GLU A 143 -36.18 -5.10 -5.61
CA GLU A 143 -35.67 -4.32 -4.48
C GLU A 143 -34.25 -4.77 -4.09
N ALA A 144 -34.00 -6.08 -3.97
CA ALA A 144 -32.68 -6.61 -3.67
C ALA A 144 -31.63 -6.29 -4.75
N ASP A 145 -32.02 -6.36 -6.03
CA ASP A 145 -31.16 -5.96 -7.14
C ASP A 145 -30.86 -4.46 -7.12
N GLY A 146 -31.86 -3.62 -6.83
CA GLY A 146 -31.68 -2.18 -6.62
C GLY A 146 -30.65 -1.89 -5.53
N MET A 147 -30.83 -2.46 -4.34
CA MET A 147 -29.87 -2.31 -3.22
C MET A 147 -28.45 -2.74 -3.61
N ARG A 148 -28.31 -3.83 -4.36
CA ARG A 148 -27.00 -4.32 -4.83
C ARG A 148 -26.34 -3.37 -5.84
N ILE A 149 -27.12 -2.79 -6.75
CA ILE A 149 -26.63 -1.82 -7.73
C ILE A 149 -26.18 -0.54 -7.02
N ASP A 150 -27.00 -0.03 -6.10
CA ASP A 150 -26.71 1.18 -5.34
C ASP A 150 -25.44 1.01 -4.48
N ALA A 151 -25.33 -0.10 -3.74
CA ALA A 151 -24.13 -0.38 -2.95
C ALA A 151 -22.86 -0.47 -3.83
N ARG A 152 -22.95 -1.09 -5.01
CA ARG A 152 -21.80 -1.14 -5.95
C ARG A 152 -21.43 0.23 -6.48
N ARG A 153 -22.42 1.08 -6.74
CA ARG A 153 -22.21 2.44 -7.20
C ARG A 153 -21.51 3.27 -6.12
N GLU A 154 -22.01 3.22 -4.89
CA GLU A 154 -21.42 3.92 -3.73
C GLU A 154 -19.97 3.47 -3.47
N VAL A 155 -19.70 2.17 -3.51
CA VAL A 155 -18.32 1.64 -3.38
C VAL A 155 -17.42 2.13 -4.52
N LYS A 156 -17.94 2.22 -5.74
CA LYS A 156 -17.17 2.73 -6.88
C LYS A 156 -16.89 4.23 -6.75
N GLU A 157 -17.87 5.02 -6.34
CA GLU A 157 -17.75 6.47 -6.12
C GLU A 157 -16.76 6.77 -4.99
N SER A 158 -16.95 6.18 -3.81
CA SER A 158 -16.03 6.32 -2.67
C SER A 158 -14.60 5.88 -2.98
N ARG A 159 -14.42 4.75 -3.70
CA ARG A 159 -13.09 4.34 -4.18
C ARG A 159 -12.51 5.35 -5.16
N GLY A 160 -13.32 5.93 -6.04
CA GLY A 160 -12.92 6.96 -6.98
C GLY A 160 -12.39 8.21 -6.25
N GLU A 161 -13.12 8.68 -5.25
CA GLU A 161 -12.74 9.81 -4.40
C GLU A 161 -11.45 9.53 -3.63
N ALA A 162 -11.34 8.38 -2.97
CA ALA A 162 -10.15 8.00 -2.22
C ALA A 162 -8.90 7.93 -3.13
N LEU A 163 -9.04 7.38 -4.34
CA LEU A 163 -7.95 7.34 -5.32
C LEU A 163 -7.60 8.73 -5.87
N ALA A 164 -8.58 9.64 -6.00
CA ALA A 164 -8.33 11.01 -6.41
C ALA A 164 -7.47 11.75 -5.37
N VAL A 165 -7.84 11.63 -4.09
CA VAL A 165 -7.07 12.20 -2.97
C VAL A 165 -5.63 11.64 -2.95
N LEU A 166 -5.46 10.33 -3.11
CA LEU A 166 -4.14 9.70 -3.15
C LEU A 166 -3.29 10.21 -4.33
N ARG A 167 -3.88 10.33 -5.52
CA ARG A 167 -3.18 10.86 -6.71
C ARG A 167 -2.78 12.32 -6.51
N GLU A 168 -3.64 13.12 -5.90
CA GLU A 168 -3.32 14.51 -5.59
C GLU A 168 -2.19 14.62 -4.55
N ALA A 169 -2.26 13.84 -3.47
CA ALA A 169 -1.19 13.79 -2.46
C ALA A 169 0.15 13.38 -3.07
N ARG A 170 0.14 12.38 -3.97
CA ARG A 170 1.34 11.96 -4.71
C ARG A 170 1.89 13.09 -5.59
N ARG A 171 1.04 13.77 -6.37
CA ARG A 171 1.47 14.91 -7.20
C ARG A 171 2.08 16.03 -6.36
N ARG A 172 1.47 16.37 -5.22
CA ARG A 172 2.01 17.37 -4.29
C ARG A 172 3.34 16.93 -3.69
N GLY A 173 3.48 15.65 -3.34
CA GLY A 173 4.73 15.08 -2.84
C GLY A 173 5.85 15.11 -3.88
N GLU A 174 5.57 14.72 -5.12
CA GLU A 174 6.52 14.80 -6.24
C GLU A 174 6.94 16.25 -6.52
N ALA A 175 6.00 17.21 -6.48
CA ALA A 175 6.32 18.62 -6.63
C ALA A 175 7.20 19.15 -5.49
N LEU A 176 6.91 18.78 -4.24
CA LEU A 176 7.71 19.18 -3.08
C LEU A 176 9.14 18.62 -3.16
N LEU A 177 9.28 17.35 -3.57
CA LEU A 177 10.59 16.72 -3.77
C LEU A 177 11.39 17.45 -4.86
N ALA A 178 10.77 17.75 -6.00
CA ALA A 178 11.44 18.47 -7.08
C ALA A 178 11.88 19.88 -6.66
N GLU A 179 11.08 20.60 -5.85
CA GLU A 179 11.50 21.89 -5.30
C GLU A 179 12.66 21.74 -4.29
N GLN A 180 12.64 20.71 -3.44
CA GLN A 180 13.76 20.43 -2.53
C GLN A 180 15.05 20.09 -3.29
N GLU A 181 14.99 19.28 -4.34
CA GLU A 181 16.13 18.95 -5.19
C GLU A 181 16.71 20.21 -5.86
N LYS A 182 15.86 21.11 -6.37
CA LYS A 182 16.29 22.40 -6.92
C LYS A 182 16.97 23.28 -5.86
N GLU A 183 16.39 23.37 -4.67
CA GLU A 183 16.99 24.14 -3.58
C GLU A 183 18.36 23.58 -3.16
N GLN A 184 18.49 22.26 -3.08
CA GLN A 184 19.75 21.60 -2.75
C GLN A 184 20.80 21.84 -3.85
N ALA A 185 20.45 21.62 -5.11
CA ALA A 185 21.33 21.90 -6.24
C ALA A 185 21.78 23.37 -6.25
N ALA A 186 20.88 24.32 -5.99
CA ALA A 186 21.23 25.74 -5.90
C ALA A 186 22.17 26.05 -4.72
N ARG A 187 22.03 25.37 -3.58
CA ARG A 187 22.94 25.50 -2.44
C ARG A 187 24.32 24.91 -2.75
N GLU A 188 24.36 23.75 -3.40
CA GLU A 188 25.60 23.12 -3.86
C GLU A 188 26.33 24.00 -4.87
N GLU A 189 25.63 24.51 -5.88
CA GLU A 189 26.22 25.44 -6.85
C GLU A 189 26.81 26.69 -6.18
N ARG A 190 26.11 27.26 -5.19
CA ARG A 190 26.62 28.41 -4.42
C ARG A 190 27.86 28.03 -3.63
N ALA A 191 27.84 26.89 -2.93
CA ALA A 191 28.98 26.41 -2.15
C ALA A 191 30.20 26.12 -3.04
N CYS A 192 30.00 25.53 -4.22
CA CYS A 192 31.05 25.30 -5.21
C CYS A 192 31.64 26.61 -5.74
N ARG A 193 30.81 27.62 -6.04
CA ARG A 193 31.29 28.95 -6.46
C ARG A 193 32.13 29.61 -5.37
N GLU A 194 31.63 29.63 -4.13
CA GLU A 194 32.38 30.18 -3.00
C GLU A 194 33.69 29.43 -2.75
N ALA A 195 33.72 28.11 -2.92
CA ALA A 195 34.93 27.31 -2.79
C ALA A 195 35.95 27.65 -3.88
N ALA A 196 35.51 27.74 -5.14
CA ALA A 196 36.35 28.13 -6.28
C ALA A 196 36.90 29.55 -6.12
N GLU A 197 36.09 30.49 -5.63
CA GLU A 197 36.55 31.87 -5.33
C GLU A 197 37.61 31.88 -4.22
N ARG A 198 37.45 31.07 -3.17
CA ARG A 198 38.45 30.93 -2.10
C ARG A 198 39.74 30.29 -2.60
N GLU A 199 39.64 29.25 -3.43
CA GLU A 199 40.78 28.58 -4.05
C GLU A 199 41.57 29.55 -4.93
N ALA A 200 40.90 30.26 -5.85
CA ALA A 200 41.53 31.28 -6.69
C ALA A 200 42.20 32.39 -5.87
N ALA A 201 41.59 32.81 -4.75
CA ALA A 201 42.18 33.81 -3.86
C ALA A 201 43.42 33.28 -3.11
N LEU A 202 43.46 31.99 -2.76
CA LEU A 202 44.62 31.35 -2.16
C LEU A 202 45.74 31.20 -3.20
N ASP A 203 45.43 30.74 -4.41
CA ASP A 203 46.40 30.60 -5.50
C ASP A 203 47.05 31.95 -5.83
N ALA A 204 46.26 33.02 -5.97
CA ALA A 204 46.79 34.37 -6.20
C ALA A 204 47.74 34.82 -5.07
N ARG A 205 47.42 34.51 -3.81
CA ARG A 205 48.30 34.81 -2.67
C ARG A 205 49.58 33.97 -2.68
N PHE A 206 49.49 32.70 -3.08
CA PHE A 206 50.65 31.83 -3.21
C PHE A 206 51.57 32.30 -4.33
N GLU A 207 51.02 32.68 -5.49
CA GLU A 207 51.78 33.28 -6.59
C GLU A 207 52.48 34.56 -6.13
N GLU A 208 51.78 35.48 -5.47
CA GLU A 208 52.38 36.72 -4.95
C GLU A 208 53.52 36.45 -3.93
N LEU A 209 53.34 35.47 -3.03
CA LEU A 209 54.38 35.06 -2.08
C LEU A 209 55.56 34.39 -2.77
N ALA A 210 55.31 33.57 -3.79
CA ALA A 210 56.35 32.90 -4.57
C ALA A 210 57.16 33.91 -5.39
N GLU A 211 56.51 34.91 -6.01
CA GLU A 211 57.18 36.01 -6.69
C GLU A 211 58.05 36.83 -5.72
N ARG A 212 57.53 37.18 -4.54
CA ARG A 212 58.28 37.88 -3.49
C ARG A 212 59.48 37.06 -2.99
N ALA A 213 59.28 35.76 -2.75
CA ALA A 213 60.36 34.87 -2.34
C ALA A 213 61.42 34.69 -3.44
N GLY A 214 61.00 34.57 -4.70
CA GLY A 214 61.89 34.49 -5.86
C GLY A 214 62.70 35.77 -6.06
N ALA A 215 62.07 36.94 -5.94
CA ALA A 215 62.76 38.23 -5.97
C ALA A 215 63.80 38.34 -4.83
N GLY A 216 63.41 37.98 -3.61
CA GLY A 216 64.32 37.96 -2.46
C GLY A 216 65.48 36.97 -2.63
N LEU A 217 65.26 35.81 -3.27
CA LEU A 217 66.32 34.86 -3.60
C LEU A 217 67.32 35.46 -4.61
N VAL A 218 66.82 36.08 -5.69
CA VAL A 218 67.69 36.74 -6.69
C VAL A 218 68.51 37.86 -6.05
N GLU A 219 67.91 38.66 -5.16
CA GLU A 219 68.63 39.69 -4.40
C GLU A 219 69.70 39.09 -3.49
N ALA A 220 69.39 38.01 -2.76
CA ALA A 220 70.35 37.31 -1.90
C ALA A 220 71.50 36.68 -2.70
N GLU A 221 71.21 36.10 -3.87
CA GLU A 221 72.23 35.55 -4.78
C GLU A 221 73.16 36.65 -5.32
N ARG A 222 72.61 37.82 -5.68
CA ARG A 222 73.42 38.98 -6.08
C ARG A 222 74.31 39.47 -4.95
N ALA A 223 73.76 39.67 -3.75
CA ALA A 223 74.53 40.08 -2.58
C ALA A 223 75.63 39.06 -2.23
N LEU A 224 75.35 37.77 -2.37
CA LEU A 224 76.35 36.70 -2.20
C LEU A 224 77.44 36.76 -3.27
N ALA A 225 77.10 37.01 -4.53
CA ALA A 225 78.05 37.16 -5.61
C ALA A 225 78.96 38.38 -5.39
N GLU A 226 78.38 39.55 -5.07
CA GLU A 226 79.10 40.76 -4.71
C GLU A 226 80.03 40.55 -3.51
N ALA A 227 79.56 39.88 -2.45
CA ALA A 227 80.38 39.56 -1.29
C ALA A 227 81.55 38.61 -1.63
N ARG A 228 81.33 37.63 -2.51
CA ARG A 228 82.39 36.74 -3.01
C ARG A 228 83.42 37.49 -3.84
N GLU A 229 82.99 38.38 -4.72
CA GLU A 229 83.87 39.24 -5.50
C GLU A 229 84.67 40.19 -4.60
N ALA A 230 84.04 40.84 -3.63
CA ALA A 230 84.72 41.68 -2.65
C ALA A 230 85.74 40.89 -1.82
N THR A 231 85.39 39.67 -1.38
CA THR A 231 86.33 38.79 -0.66
C THR A 231 87.50 38.39 -1.54
N ARG A 232 87.23 38.10 -2.82
CA ARG A 232 88.27 37.79 -3.81
C ARG A 232 89.20 38.99 -4.02
N HIS A 233 88.67 40.20 -4.20
CA HIS A 233 89.47 41.40 -4.32
C HIS A 233 90.30 41.69 -3.06
N LEU A 234 89.70 41.54 -1.87
CA LEU A 234 90.46 41.67 -0.61
C LEU A 234 91.58 40.62 -0.50
N GLN A 235 91.36 39.39 -0.98
CA GLN A 235 92.42 38.38 -1.07
C GLN A 235 93.50 38.77 -2.08
N GLU A 236 93.13 39.17 -3.29
CA GLU A 236 94.06 39.62 -4.33
C GLU A 236 94.88 40.85 -3.86
N ASP A 237 94.25 41.82 -3.19
CA ASP A 237 94.91 42.98 -2.59
C ASP A 237 95.85 42.58 -1.45
N ALA A 238 95.43 41.65 -0.59
CA ALA A 238 96.27 41.13 0.49
C ALA A 238 97.49 40.36 -0.06
N GLU A 239 97.32 39.57 -1.12
CA GLU A 239 98.41 38.88 -1.83
C GLU A 239 99.35 39.87 -2.52
N ALA A 240 98.82 40.90 -3.19
CA ALA A 240 99.61 41.97 -3.80
C ALA A 240 100.40 42.74 -2.73
N ARG A 241 99.78 43.08 -1.60
CA ARG A 241 100.44 43.77 -0.49
C ARG A 241 101.50 42.90 0.17
N ALA A 242 101.26 41.60 0.30
CA ALA A 242 102.25 40.65 0.77
C ALA A 242 103.44 40.58 -0.20
N ALA A 243 103.20 40.56 -1.52
CA ALA A 243 104.25 40.59 -2.53
C ALA A 243 105.04 41.90 -2.53
N GLU A 244 104.38 43.06 -2.36
CA GLU A 244 105.05 44.36 -2.17
C GLU A 244 105.94 44.37 -0.94
N LEU A 245 105.44 43.93 0.22
CA LEU A 245 106.21 43.86 1.46
C LEU A 245 107.42 42.92 1.32
N LEU A 246 107.28 41.80 0.61
CA LEU A 246 108.39 40.90 0.31
C LEU A 246 109.41 41.55 -0.62
N ALA A 247 108.98 42.31 -1.63
CA ALA A 247 109.87 43.06 -2.51
C ALA A 247 110.60 44.19 -1.78
N GLU A 248 109.91 44.94 -0.91
CA GLU A 248 110.54 45.95 -0.04
C GLU A 248 111.54 45.32 0.93
N ALA A 249 111.20 44.16 1.51
CA ALA A 249 112.12 43.40 2.35
C ALA A 249 113.38 42.98 1.58
N HIS A 250 113.25 42.53 0.32
CA HIS A 250 114.38 42.21 -0.55
C HIS A 250 115.20 43.46 -0.94
N VAL A 251 114.58 44.60 -1.19
CA VAL A 251 115.32 45.86 -1.46
C VAL A 251 116.08 46.34 -0.21
N CYS A 252 115.48 46.20 0.96
CA CYS A 252 116.15 46.45 2.23
C CYS A 252 117.30 45.47 2.47
N GLU A 253 117.09 44.18 2.19
CA GLU A 253 118.13 43.14 2.22
C GLU A 253 119.29 43.49 1.28
N ASP A 254 119.02 43.82 0.02
CA ASP A 254 120.00 44.24 -0.98
C ASP A 254 120.73 45.53 -0.56
N ARG A 255 120.03 46.48 0.04
CA ARG A 255 120.63 47.72 0.56
C ARG A 255 121.53 47.42 1.74
N LEU A 256 121.10 46.58 2.68
CA LEU A 256 121.91 46.16 3.83
C LEU A 256 123.14 45.37 3.35
N ALA A 257 122.97 44.53 2.32
CA ALA A 257 124.06 43.81 1.66
C ALA A 257 125.07 44.77 1.03
N ARG A 258 124.61 45.81 0.32
CA ARG A 258 125.50 46.85 -0.26
C ARG A 258 126.14 47.76 0.79
N GLU A 259 125.44 48.11 1.86
CA GLU A 259 126.00 48.87 2.99
C GLU A 259 127.05 48.02 3.72
N THR A 260 126.81 46.72 3.92
CA THR A 260 127.81 45.80 4.49
C THR A 260 129.00 45.58 3.55
N GLU A 261 128.78 45.46 2.23
CA GLU A 261 129.86 45.42 1.23
C GLU A 261 130.69 46.70 1.22
N ARG A 262 130.06 47.86 1.34
CA ARG A 262 130.74 49.16 1.38
C ARG A 262 131.56 49.32 2.66
N VAL A 263 131.03 48.92 3.81
CA VAL A 263 131.80 48.90 5.09
C VAL A 263 132.98 47.93 5.01
N LEU A 264 132.79 46.76 4.40
CA LEU A 264 133.88 45.80 4.18
C LEU A 264 134.94 46.37 3.21
N ARG A 265 134.53 47.16 2.22
CA ARG A 265 135.43 47.80 1.25
C ARG A 265 136.19 48.98 1.85
N GLU A 266 135.54 49.84 2.63
CA GLU A 266 136.18 50.93 3.39
C GLU A 266 137.22 50.36 4.37
N HIS A 267 136.90 49.26 5.07
CA HIS A 267 137.88 48.55 5.90
C HIS A 267 139.00 47.87 5.09
N GLY A 268 138.72 47.36 3.89
CA GLY A 268 139.73 46.82 2.98
C GLY A 268 140.73 47.89 2.52
N GLU A 269 140.23 49.09 2.19
CA GLU A 269 141.04 50.23 1.75
C GLU A 269 141.90 50.80 2.90
N GLU A 270 141.42 50.78 4.16
CA GLU A 270 142.24 51.09 5.34
C GLU A 270 143.36 50.06 5.57
N TRP A 271 143.08 48.76 5.38
CA TRP A 271 144.07 47.69 5.52
C TRP A 271 145.15 47.71 4.42
N ASP A 272 144.77 48.06 3.19
CA ASP A 272 145.72 48.21 2.08
C ASP A 272 146.61 49.45 2.24
N CYS A 273 146.09 50.54 2.82
CA CYS A 273 146.87 51.74 3.14
C CYS A 273 147.92 51.47 4.25
N VAL A 274 147.56 50.67 5.26
CA VAL A 274 148.51 50.20 6.30
C VAL A 274 149.54 49.23 5.72
N ARG A 275 149.15 48.35 4.78
CA ARG A 275 150.06 47.41 4.11
C ARG A 275 151.06 48.13 3.19
N ALA A 276 150.62 49.15 2.45
CA ALA A 276 151.49 50.00 1.62
C ALA A 276 152.51 50.80 2.46
N HIS A 277 152.14 51.24 3.67
CA HIS A 277 153.07 51.90 4.59
C HIS A 277 154.13 50.92 5.13
N MET A 278 153.74 49.66 5.39
CA MET A 278 154.67 48.60 5.81
C MET A 278 155.59 48.12 4.67
N ASP A 279 155.14 48.10 3.42
CA ASP A 279 155.98 47.76 2.26
C ASP A 279 156.95 48.89 1.89
N HIS A 280 156.61 50.16 2.16
CA HIS A 280 157.53 51.28 2.02
C HIS A 280 158.66 51.24 3.06
N VAL A 281 158.35 50.90 4.32
CA VAL A 281 159.38 50.69 5.37
C VAL A 281 160.25 49.45 5.07
N ARG A 282 159.66 48.39 4.49
CA ARG A 282 160.40 47.20 4.05
C ARG A 282 161.34 47.53 2.89
N SER A 283 160.91 48.32 1.91
CA SER A 283 161.74 48.79 0.78
C SER A 283 162.87 49.75 1.21
N SER A 284 162.65 50.59 2.23
CA SER A 284 163.69 51.48 2.80
C SER A 284 164.75 50.76 3.64
N LEU A 285 164.49 49.54 4.13
CA LEU A 285 165.47 48.71 4.85
C LEU A 285 166.22 47.72 3.94
N THR A 286 165.70 47.36 2.77
CA THR A 286 166.43 46.55 1.77
C THR A 286 167.45 47.35 0.96
N ALA A 287 167.36 48.69 0.95
CA ALA A 287 168.18 49.58 0.12
C ALA A 287 169.50 50.06 0.77
N LEU A 288 169.91 49.54 1.93
CA LEU A 288 171.21 49.92 2.52
C LEU A 288 172.33 48.87 2.48
N THR A 289 172.10 47.62 2.04
CA THR A 289 173.22 46.71 1.72
C THR A 289 172.80 45.53 0.85
N GLY A 290 173.04 45.64 -0.46
CA GLY A 290 172.97 44.54 -1.42
C GLY A 290 173.32 44.99 -2.84
N ARG A 291 174.59 44.87 -3.24
CA ARG A 291 174.94 44.74 -4.66
C ARG A 291 174.90 43.24 -5.00
N ALA A 292 173.75 42.79 -5.53
CA ALA A 292 173.42 41.46 -6.09
C ALA A 292 173.63 40.25 -5.14
N ALA A 293 172.83 39.18 -5.16
CA ALA A 293 172.00 38.56 -6.20
C ALA A 293 170.81 37.85 -5.50
N ALA A 294 169.58 38.04 -5.97
CA ALA A 294 168.85 37.21 -6.94
C ALA A 294 168.08 36.04 -6.29
N GLU A 295 166.95 36.40 -5.67
CA GLU A 295 165.83 35.60 -5.16
C GLU A 295 164.54 36.40 -5.38
#